data_AF-A0A2E8J156-F1
#
_entry.id   AF-A0A2E8J156-F1
#
_cell.length_a   1.000
_cell.length_b   1.000
_cell.length_c   1.000
_cell.angle_alpha   90.00
_cell.angle_beta   90.00
_cell.angle_gamma   90.00
#
_symmetry.space_group_name_H-M   'P 1'
#
loop_
_entity.id
_entity.type
_entity.pdbx_description
1 polymer ?
#
loop_
_entity_poly.entity_id
_entity_poly.type
_entity_poly.pdbx_seq_one_letter_code
_entity_poly.pdbx_strand_id
1 'polypeptide(L)'
;MATKESRYEKLVTAYSPWLYRYAYWLSGEKTASEDLVQETFLRAWRFLDSLKDEGSAKSWLTTILRRENARKYERKQFKYSDVDTDSISMEPTEFDARPEVSALRIALKGLPGKYREPLVLQVLEGYRLDEIALMFELPRNTVATRLHRARQKLRAVLQDDEEIKQWEYR
;
A
#
# COMPACT_ATOMS: atom_id res chain seq x y z
N MET A 1 -15.88 11.65 -28.91
CA MET A 1 -14.95 10.89 -28.03
C MET A 1 -14.61 11.78 -26.84
N ALA A 2 -14.50 11.24 -25.63
CA ALA A 2 -14.03 12.03 -24.49
C ALA A 2 -12.58 12.47 -24.74
N THR A 3 -12.27 13.74 -24.45
CA THR A 3 -10.90 14.25 -24.56
C THR A 3 -9.99 13.57 -23.54
N LYS A 4 -8.67 13.58 -23.79
CA LYS A 4 -7.67 12.99 -22.88
C LYS A 4 -7.78 13.61 -21.48
N GLU A 5 -8.00 14.92 -21.44
CA GLU A 5 -8.24 15.74 -20.25
C GLU A 5 -9.46 15.24 -19.48
N SER A 6 -10.60 15.06 -20.14
CA SER A 6 -11.85 14.61 -19.49
C SER A 6 -11.74 13.18 -18.95
N ARG A 7 -11.07 12.28 -19.69
CA ARG A 7 -10.80 10.91 -19.21
C ARG A 7 -9.93 10.93 -17.96
N TYR A 8 -8.89 11.75 -17.95
CA TYR A 8 -8.00 11.89 -16.81
C TYR A 8 -8.70 12.48 -15.58
N GLU A 9 -9.47 13.54 -15.76
CA GLU A 9 -10.22 14.19 -14.67
C GLU A 9 -11.18 13.20 -14.00
N LYS A 10 -11.89 12.38 -14.79
CA LYS A 10 -12.74 11.31 -14.26
C LYS A 10 -11.96 10.31 -13.42
N LEU A 11 -10.77 9.89 -13.87
CA LEU A 11 -9.91 8.98 -13.11
C LEU A 11 -9.45 9.61 -11.79
N VAL A 12 -8.98 10.86 -11.83
CA VAL A 12 -8.51 11.57 -10.64
C VAL A 12 -9.65 11.69 -9.62
N THR A 13 -10.80 12.19 -10.04
CA THR A 13 -11.95 12.39 -9.15
C THR A 13 -12.45 11.06 -8.58
N ALA A 14 -12.54 10.00 -9.39
CA ALA A 14 -13.05 8.70 -8.95
C ALA A 14 -12.09 7.96 -8.01
N TYR A 15 -10.77 8.04 -8.24
CA TYR A 15 -9.81 7.15 -7.58
C TYR A 15 -8.88 7.84 -6.57
N SER A 16 -8.84 9.17 -6.48
CA SER A 16 -7.93 9.86 -5.52
C SER A 16 -8.11 9.44 -4.06
N PRO A 17 -9.35 9.43 -3.49
CA PRO A 17 -9.53 9.06 -2.09
C PRO A 17 -9.14 7.59 -1.83
N TRP A 18 -9.34 6.75 -2.83
CA TRP A 18 -9.01 5.35 -2.77
C TRP A 18 -7.49 5.10 -2.85
N LEU A 19 -6.80 5.70 -3.83
CA LEU A 19 -5.35 5.62 -3.96
C LEU A 19 -4.63 6.20 -2.75
N TYR A 20 -5.13 7.28 -2.18
CA TYR A 20 -4.58 7.86 -0.95
C TYR A 20 -4.63 6.88 0.22
N ARG A 21 -5.78 6.23 0.45
CA ARG A 21 -5.90 5.20 1.48
C ARG A 21 -4.90 4.07 1.25
N TYR A 22 -4.81 3.58 0.02
CA TYR A 22 -3.85 2.51 -0.30
C TYR A 22 -2.41 2.96 -0.07
N ALA A 23 -2.01 4.15 -0.54
CA ALA A 23 -0.69 4.73 -0.30
C ALA A 23 -0.37 4.88 1.20
N TYR A 24 -1.37 5.27 1.99
CA TYR A 24 -1.25 5.42 3.43
C TYR A 24 -1.04 4.08 4.14
N TRP A 25 -1.73 3.02 3.73
CA TRP A 25 -1.48 1.67 4.25
C TRP A 25 -0.08 1.14 3.91
N LEU A 26 0.51 1.60 2.81
CA LEU A 26 1.88 1.22 2.43
C LEU A 26 2.95 2.01 3.18
N SER A 27 2.81 3.33 3.25
CA SER A 27 3.83 4.25 3.75
C SER A 27 3.70 4.58 5.24
N GLY A 28 2.47 4.65 5.76
CA GLY A 28 2.15 5.07 7.13
C GLY A 28 2.37 6.56 7.43
N GLU A 29 2.61 7.38 6.41
CA GLU A 29 2.92 8.82 6.54
C GLU A 29 2.07 9.63 5.55
N LYS A 30 1.44 10.71 6.01
CA LYS A 30 0.52 11.54 5.21
C LYS A 30 1.20 12.14 3.98
N THR A 31 2.27 12.91 4.19
CA THR A 31 3.04 13.58 3.13
C THR A 31 3.56 12.57 2.11
N ALA A 32 4.16 11.47 2.57
CA ALA A 32 4.67 10.43 1.69
C ALA A 32 3.57 9.77 0.85
N SER A 33 2.35 9.67 1.38
CA SER A 33 1.18 9.14 0.69
C SER A 33 0.65 10.11 -0.36
N GLU A 34 0.52 11.39 -0.03
CA GLU A 34 0.10 12.45 -0.96
C GLU A 34 1.05 12.52 -2.15
N ASP A 35 2.37 12.54 -1.90
CA ASP A 35 3.39 12.52 -2.95
C ASP A 35 3.26 11.29 -3.85
N LEU A 36 3.03 10.11 -3.27
CA LEU A 36 2.95 8.87 -4.02
C LEU A 36 1.71 8.85 -4.92
N VAL A 37 0.58 9.38 -4.45
CA VAL A 37 -0.64 9.56 -5.26
C VAL A 37 -0.41 10.56 -6.38
N GLN A 38 0.25 11.69 -6.10
CA GLN A 38 0.57 12.69 -7.12
C GLN A 38 1.44 12.10 -8.23
N GLU A 39 2.55 11.42 -7.89
CA GLU A 39 3.42 10.77 -8.88
C GLU A 39 2.65 9.69 -9.66
N THR A 40 1.76 8.94 -9.00
CA THR A 40 0.89 7.95 -9.64
C THR A 40 0.03 8.60 -10.73
N PHE A 41 -0.62 9.73 -10.43
CA PHE A 41 -1.46 10.42 -11.40
C PHE A 41 -0.66 11.12 -12.51
N LEU A 42 0.50 11.69 -12.20
CA LEU A 42 1.42 12.22 -13.22
C LEU A 42 1.86 11.12 -14.20
N ARG A 43 2.15 9.92 -13.68
CA ARG A 43 2.45 8.74 -14.49
C ARG A 43 1.23 8.29 -15.29
N ALA A 44 0.05 8.29 -14.67
CA ALA A 44 -1.21 7.93 -15.33
C ALA A 44 -1.53 8.87 -16.50
N TRP A 45 -1.31 10.19 -16.35
CA TRP A 45 -1.47 11.15 -17.45
C TRP A 45 -0.62 10.80 -18.67
N ARG A 46 0.65 10.45 -18.44
CA ARG A 46 1.60 10.09 -19.51
C ARG A 46 1.18 8.81 -20.25
N PHE A 47 0.65 7.83 -19.53
CA PHE A 47 0.29 6.52 -20.07
C PHE A 47 -1.22 6.31 -20.24
N LEU A 48 -2.04 7.37 -20.19
CA LEU A 48 -3.50 7.25 -20.19
C LEU A 48 -4.03 6.50 -21.41
N ASP A 49 -3.35 6.62 -22.54
CA ASP A 49 -3.73 5.97 -23.80
C ASP A 49 -3.47 4.45 -23.78
N SER A 50 -2.72 3.93 -22.79
CA SER A 50 -2.55 2.50 -22.54
C SER A 50 -3.73 1.86 -21.80
N LEU A 51 -4.56 2.68 -21.13
CA LEU A 51 -5.77 2.21 -20.47
C LEU A 51 -6.86 2.01 -21.52
N LYS A 52 -7.01 0.76 -21.99
CA LYS A 52 -7.98 0.38 -23.03
C LYS A 52 -9.38 0.13 -22.49
N ASP A 53 -9.48 -0.36 -21.27
CA ASP A 53 -10.75 -0.70 -20.61
C ASP A 53 -10.90 0.11 -19.32
N GLU A 54 -11.96 0.92 -19.23
CA GLU A 54 -12.26 1.72 -18.04
C GLU A 54 -12.57 0.84 -16.81
N GLY A 55 -13.09 -0.38 -17.00
CA GLY A 55 -13.30 -1.36 -15.93
C GLY A 55 -12.00 -1.79 -15.23
N SER A 56 -10.87 -1.69 -15.94
CA SER A 56 -9.54 -2.02 -15.41
C SER A 56 -8.81 -0.83 -14.76
N ALA A 57 -9.43 0.36 -14.70
CA ALA A 57 -8.77 1.56 -14.20
C ALA A 57 -8.22 1.40 -12.77
N LYS A 58 -8.96 0.74 -11.88
CA LYS A 58 -8.53 0.50 -10.49
C LYS A 58 -7.25 -0.32 -10.44
N SER A 59 -7.21 -1.49 -11.11
CA SER A 59 -6.05 -2.39 -11.11
C SER A 59 -4.85 -1.79 -11.85
N TRP A 60 -5.10 -1.02 -12.91
CA TRP A 60 -4.08 -0.27 -13.64
C TRP A 60 -3.42 0.80 -12.77
N LEU A 61 -4.21 1.65 -12.10
CA LEU A 61 -3.68 2.66 -11.16
C LEU A 61 -2.96 2.01 -9.97
N THR A 62 -3.48 0.89 -9.45
CA THR A 62 -2.81 0.10 -8.40
C THR A 62 -1.41 -0.31 -8.82
N THR A 63 -1.27 -0.79 -10.06
CA THR A 63 0.01 -1.25 -10.61
C THR A 63 1.00 -0.11 -10.76
N ILE A 64 0.54 1.06 -11.22
CA ILE A 64 1.35 2.28 -11.30
C ILE A 64 1.85 2.66 -9.90
N LEU A 65 0.94 2.82 -8.93
CA LEU A 65 1.27 3.23 -7.57
C LEU A 65 2.30 2.30 -6.93
N ARG A 66 2.10 0.98 -7.06
CA ARG A 66 3.05 -0.03 -6.57
C ARG A 66 4.44 0.16 -7.17
N ARG A 67 4.53 0.37 -8.48
CA ARG A 67 5.82 0.56 -9.17
C ARG A 67 6.51 1.85 -8.70
N GLU A 68 5.77 2.94 -8.50
CA GLU A 68 6.34 4.17 -7.96
C GLU A 68 6.76 4.03 -6.49
N ASN A 69 5.99 3.29 -5.69
CA ASN A 69 6.35 2.95 -4.32
C ASN A 69 7.68 2.18 -4.25
N ALA A 70 7.81 1.11 -5.04
CA ALA A 70 9.03 0.31 -5.11
C ALA A 70 10.26 1.16 -5.51
N ARG A 71 10.12 2.04 -6.51
CA ARG A 71 11.19 2.97 -6.92
C ARG A 71 11.58 3.94 -5.82
N LYS A 72 10.62 4.46 -5.05
CA LYS A 72 10.88 5.35 -3.91
C LYS A 72 11.68 4.61 -2.83
N TYR A 73 11.34 3.35 -2.55
CA TYR A 73 12.09 2.50 -1.62
C TYR A 73 13.52 2.20 -2.10
N GLU A 74 13.71 1.82 -3.37
CA GLU A 74 15.05 1.60 -3.94
C GLU A 74 15.91 2.86 -3.82
N ARG A 75 15.40 4.02 -4.23
CA ARG A 75 16.12 5.30 -4.13
C ARG A 75 16.44 5.71 -2.69
N LYS A 76 15.56 5.41 -1.74
CA LYS A 76 15.84 5.63 -0.31
C LYS A 76 16.95 4.69 0.15
N GLN A 77 16.90 3.39 -0.15
CA GLN A 77 17.96 2.46 0.27
C GLN A 77 19.36 2.86 -0.24
N PHE A 78 19.47 3.42 -1.45
CA PHE A 78 20.75 3.94 -1.95
C PHE A 78 21.23 5.23 -1.24
N LYS A 79 20.35 5.97 -0.56
CA LYS A 79 20.70 7.18 0.21
C LYS A 79 20.95 6.92 1.70
N TYR A 80 20.44 5.81 2.24
CA TYR A 80 20.48 5.46 3.66
C TYR A 80 21.58 4.43 4.01
N SER A 81 22.68 4.37 3.26
CA SER A 81 23.87 3.62 3.70
C SER A 81 24.60 4.24 4.90
N ASP A 82 24.07 5.33 5.49
CA ASP A 82 24.77 6.06 6.57
C ASP A 82 23.89 6.75 7.63
N VAL A 83 22.58 6.46 7.75
CA VAL A 83 21.79 7.07 8.84
C VAL A 83 20.79 6.09 9.46
N ASP A 84 20.96 5.89 10.76
CA ASP A 84 20.06 5.16 11.65
C ASP A 84 18.66 5.78 11.60
N THR A 85 17.65 4.98 11.27
CA THR A 85 16.28 5.49 11.07
C THR A 85 15.59 5.55 12.42
N ASP A 86 15.96 6.54 13.22
CA ASP A 86 15.29 6.84 14.47
C ASP A 86 13.86 7.32 14.22
N SER A 87 12.96 6.72 15.00
CA SER A 87 11.55 7.03 15.25
C SER A 87 10.97 8.29 14.57
N ILE A 88 10.19 8.07 13.51
CA ILE A 88 9.23 9.08 13.01
C ILE A 88 7.95 8.97 13.84
N SER A 89 7.67 10.01 14.62
CA SER A 89 6.45 10.22 15.39
C SER A 89 5.22 10.28 14.47
N MET A 90 4.17 9.59 14.88
CA MET A 90 2.91 9.51 14.14
C MET A 90 1.92 10.51 14.72
N GLU A 91 1.46 11.46 13.91
CA GLU A 91 0.23 12.16 14.23
C GLU A 91 -0.97 11.28 13.84
N PRO A 92 -1.90 10.99 14.77
CA PRO A 92 -3.13 10.30 14.46
C PRO A 92 -3.87 11.05 13.36
N THR A 93 -4.10 10.40 12.22
CA THR A 93 -4.96 10.97 11.17
C THR A 93 -6.42 10.59 11.46
N GLU A 94 -7.41 11.26 10.86
CA GLU A 94 -8.83 10.86 10.98
C GLU A 94 -9.10 9.37 10.61
N PHE A 95 -8.20 8.76 9.84
CA PHE A 95 -8.19 7.31 9.55
C PHE A 95 -7.91 6.41 10.78
N ASP A 96 -7.26 6.94 11.81
CA ASP A 96 -6.89 6.25 13.04
C ASP A 96 -7.92 6.43 14.17
N ALA A 97 -9.14 6.88 13.86
CA ALA A 97 -10.18 7.15 14.86
C ALA A 97 -10.57 5.92 15.71
N ARG A 98 -10.12 4.71 15.33
CA ARG A 98 -10.32 3.47 16.07
C ARG A 98 -8.98 2.87 16.50
N PRO A 99 -8.77 2.58 17.80
CA PRO A 99 -7.53 1.99 18.31
C PRO A 99 -7.12 0.69 17.59
N GLU A 100 -8.08 -0.14 17.19
CA GLU A 100 -7.81 -1.40 16.50
C GLU A 100 -7.20 -1.18 15.10
N VAL A 101 -7.60 -0.09 14.42
CA VAL A 101 -7.06 0.28 13.11
C VAL A 101 -5.61 0.75 13.25
N SER A 102 -5.30 1.49 14.33
CA SER A 102 -3.94 1.93 14.63
C SER A 102 -3.01 0.74 14.93
N ALA A 103 -3.43 -0.21 15.76
CA ALA A 103 -2.67 -1.41 16.09
C ALA A 103 -2.38 -2.28 14.85
N LEU A 104 -3.40 -2.52 14.01
CA LEU A 104 -3.24 -3.25 12.75
C LEU A 104 -2.23 -2.56 11.81
N ARG A 105 -2.28 -1.23 11.73
CA ARG A 105 -1.35 -0.46 10.91
C ARG A 105 0.09 -0.54 11.42
N ILE A 106 0.30 -0.46 12.72
CA ILE A 106 1.63 -0.66 13.34
C ILE A 106 2.16 -2.06 12.99
N ALA A 107 1.34 -3.09 13.17
CA ALA A 107 1.71 -4.46 12.82
C ALA A 107 2.04 -4.63 11.33
N LEU A 108 1.26 -4.01 10.43
CA LEU A 108 1.52 -4.02 8.99
C LEU A 108 2.82 -3.30 8.64
N LYS A 109 3.14 -2.15 9.29
CA LYS A 109 4.40 -1.42 9.11
C LYS A 109 5.61 -2.26 9.54
N GLY A 110 5.46 -3.14 10.53
CA GLY A 110 6.50 -4.10 10.93
C GLY A 110 6.80 -5.18 9.88
N LEU A 111 5.90 -5.43 8.92
CA LEU A 111 6.13 -6.42 7.87
C LEU A 111 7.09 -5.90 6.79
N PRO A 112 8.05 -6.72 6.31
CA PRO A 112 8.80 -6.43 5.09
C PRO A 112 7.86 -6.12 3.91
N GLY A 113 8.22 -5.15 3.07
CA GLY A 113 7.36 -4.69 1.95
C GLY A 113 6.88 -5.81 1.03
N LYS A 114 7.74 -6.81 0.76
CA LYS A 114 7.40 -8.02 -0.04
C LYS A 114 6.26 -8.87 0.52
N TYR A 115 5.94 -8.72 1.81
CA TYR A 115 4.83 -9.39 2.49
C TYR A 115 3.67 -8.42 2.74
N ARG A 116 3.98 -7.16 3.07
CA ARG A 116 2.98 -6.11 3.35
C ARG A 116 2.13 -5.79 2.13
N GLU A 117 2.73 -5.43 0.99
CA GLU A 117 1.98 -5.01 -0.20
C GLU A 117 0.95 -6.05 -0.67
N PRO A 118 1.30 -7.35 -0.90
CA PRO A 118 0.30 -8.31 -1.34
C PRO A 118 -0.79 -8.54 -0.30
N LEU A 119 -0.47 -8.46 1.00
CA LEU A 119 -1.47 -8.61 2.06
C LEU A 119 -2.46 -7.44 2.07
N VAL A 120 -1.97 -6.21 1.94
CA VAL A 120 -2.81 -4.99 1.84
C VAL A 120 -3.74 -5.09 0.63
N LEU A 121 -3.21 -5.50 -0.53
CA LEU A 121 -4.02 -5.70 -1.75
C LEU A 121 -5.08 -6.79 -1.61
N GLN A 122 -4.79 -7.87 -0.90
CA GLN A 122 -5.77 -8.92 -0.67
C GLN A 122 -6.85 -8.48 0.32
N VAL A 123 -6.45 -7.90 1.46
CA VAL A 123 -7.35 -7.69 2.61
C VAL A 123 -8.13 -6.39 2.48
N LEU A 124 -7.49 -5.32 2.03
CA LEU A 124 -8.13 -4.00 1.94
C LEU A 124 -8.71 -3.75 0.56
N GLU A 125 -8.07 -4.28 -0.48
CA GLU A 125 -8.47 -4.04 -1.86
C GLU A 125 -9.30 -5.14 -2.50
N GLY A 126 -9.36 -6.31 -1.84
CA GLY A 126 -10.17 -7.45 -2.29
C GLY A 126 -9.61 -8.16 -3.52
N TYR A 127 -8.36 -7.91 -3.92
CA TYR A 127 -7.78 -8.55 -5.08
C TYR A 127 -7.57 -10.05 -4.86
N ARG A 128 -7.88 -10.82 -5.90
CA ARG A 128 -7.68 -12.26 -5.94
C ARG A 128 -6.20 -12.58 -6.13
N LEU A 129 -5.84 -13.79 -5.74
CA LEU A 129 -4.45 -14.27 -5.76
C LEU A 129 -3.80 -14.19 -7.15
N ASP A 130 -4.56 -14.50 -8.19
CA ASP A 130 -4.18 -14.40 -9.61
C ASP A 130 -4.00 -12.94 -10.05
N GLU A 131 -4.87 -12.04 -9.64
CA GLU A 131 -4.75 -10.61 -9.96
C GLU A 131 -3.48 -10.02 -9.33
N ILE A 132 -3.20 -10.36 -8.07
CA ILE A 132 -1.98 -9.97 -7.38
C ILE A 132 -0.76 -10.58 -8.08
N ALA A 133 -0.82 -11.84 -8.51
CA ALA A 133 0.28 -12.48 -9.25
C ALA A 133 0.60 -11.74 -10.56
N LEU A 134 -0.43 -11.32 -11.30
CA LEU A 134 -0.28 -10.52 -12.52
C LEU A 134 0.33 -9.13 -12.21
N MET A 135 -0.17 -8.43 -11.20
CA MET A 135 0.35 -7.11 -10.80
C MET A 135 1.81 -7.13 -10.35
N PHE A 136 2.22 -8.25 -9.73
CA PHE A 136 3.58 -8.42 -9.24
C PHE A 136 4.53 -9.03 -10.27
N GLU A 137 4.01 -9.55 -11.39
CA GLU A 137 4.76 -10.34 -12.36
C GLU A 137 5.47 -11.52 -11.68
N LEU A 138 4.76 -12.21 -10.78
CA LEU A 138 5.29 -13.33 -9.99
C LEU A 138 4.43 -14.59 -10.17
N PRO A 139 5.02 -15.79 -9.98
CA PRO A 139 4.24 -17.02 -9.94
C PRO A 139 3.17 -16.98 -8.84
N ARG A 140 1.98 -17.53 -9.15
CA ARG A 140 0.85 -17.64 -8.20
C ARG A 140 1.27 -18.24 -6.85
N ASN A 141 2.10 -19.29 -6.88
CA ASN A 141 2.60 -19.97 -5.68
C ASN A 141 3.52 -19.08 -4.84
N THR A 142 4.32 -18.21 -5.48
CA THR A 142 5.16 -17.23 -4.80
C THR A 142 4.31 -16.22 -4.05
N VAL A 143 3.25 -15.71 -4.68
CA VAL A 143 2.30 -14.79 -4.02
C VAL A 143 1.58 -15.50 -2.87
N ALA A 144 1.12 -16.73 -3.07
CA ALA A 144 0.45 -17.51 -2.03
C ALA A 144 1.35 -17.70 -0.80
N THR A 145 2.62 -18.00 -1.03
CA THR A 145 3.63 -18.16 0.01
C THR A 145 3.87 -16.83 0.74
N ARG A 146 4.03 -15.71 0.02
CA ARG A 146 4.19 -14.39 0.62
C ARG A 146 3.01 -14.00 1.50
N LEU A 147 1.78 -14.23 1.02
CA LEU A 147 0.55 -13.98 1.77
C LEU A 147 0.44 -14.86 3.03
N HIS A 148 0.80 -16.14 2.91
CA HIS A 148 0.84 -17.05 4.06
C HIS A 148 1.83 -16.56 5.12
N ARG A 149 3.06 -16.21 4.71
CA ARG A 149 4.08 -15.66 5.62
C ARG A 149 3.67 -14.31 6.21
N ALA A 150 3.01 -13.45 5.44
CA ALA A 150 2.49 -12.18 5.93
C ALA A 150 1.48 -12.40 7.06
N ARG A 151 0.51 -13.31 6.88
CA ARG A 151 -0.47 -13.66 7.90
C ARG A 151 0.17 -14.29 9.15
N GLN A 152 1.15 -15.17 8.99
CA GLN A 152 1.87 -15.76 10.13
C GLN A 152 2.57 -14.68 10.97
N LYS A 153 3.29 -13.75 10.33
CA LYS A 153 3.96 -12.65 11.01
C LYS A 153 2.98 -11.70 11.70
N LEU A 154 1.87 -11.39 11.04
CA LEU A 154 0.85 -10.52 11.62
C LEU A 154 0.20 -11.16 12.86
N ARG A 155 -0.07 -12.48 12.82
CA ARG A 155 -0.60 -13.22 13.97
C ARG A 155 0.37 -13.20 15.16
N ALA A 156 1.65 -13.45 14.95
CA ALA A 156 2.65 -13.39 16.01
C ALA A 156 2.65 -12.02 16.71
N VAL A 157 2.67 -10.92 15.93
CA VAL A 157 2.66 -9.56 16.49
C VAL A 157 1.38 -9.26 17.26
N LEU A 158 0.21 -9.72 16.78
CA LEU A 158 -1.07 -9.45 17.44
C LEU A 158 -1.34 -10.36 18.65
N GLN A 159 -0.78 -11.58 18.67
CA GLN A 159 -0.90 -12.50 19.81
C GLN A 159 0.05 -12.12 20.95
N ASP A 160 1.27 -11.66 20.64
CA ASP A 160 2.18 -11.10 21.65
C ASP A 160 1.56 -9.84 22.31
N ASP A 161 0.80 -9.04 21.55
CA ASP A 161 0.11 -7.84 22.06
C ASP A 161 -1.08 -8.19 23.00
N GLU A 162 -1.70 -9.36 22.82
CA GLU A 162 -2.73 -9.90 23.72
C GLU A 162 -2.13 -10.43 25.02
N GLU A 163 -0.96 -11.08 24.96
CA GLU A 163 -0.21 -11.47 26.16
C GLU A 163 0.29 -10.22 26.90
N ILE A 164 0.94 -9.26 26.23
CA ILE A 164 1.45 -8.00 26.86
C ILE A 164 0.33 -7.23 27.59
N LYS A 165 -0.88 -7.13 27.00
CA LYS A 165 -2.04 -6.51 27.66
C LYS A 165 -2.54 -7.27 28.89
N GLN A 166 -2.33 -8.59 28.98
CA GLN A 166 -2.66 -9.39 30.17
C GLN A 166 -1.64 -9.26 31.30
N TRP A 167 -0.41 -8.83 31.02
CA TRP A 167 0.64 -8.58 32.02
C TRP A 167 0.59 -7.17 32.60
N GLU A 168 0.13 -6.17 31.84
CA GLU A 168 -0.02 -4.78 32.34
C GLU A 168 -1.26 -4.56 33.24
N TYR A 169 -2.12 -5.58 33.40
CA TYR A 169 -3.33 -5.54 34.24
C TYR A 169 -3.27 -6.46 35.48
N ARG A 170 -2.07 -6.91 35.89
CA ARG A 170 -1.85 -7.65 37.15
C ARG A 170 -1.06 -6.84 38.17
#